data_AF-A0A3M1JPD7-F1
#
_entry.id   AF-A0A3M1JPD7-F1
#
_cell.length_a   1.000
_cell.length_b   1.000
_cell.length_c   1.000
_cell.angle_alpha   90.00
_cell.angle_beta   90.00
_cell.angle_gamma   90.00
#
_symmetry.space_group_name_H-M   'P 1'
#
loop_
_entity.id
_entity.type
_entity.pdbx_description
1 polymer ?
#
loop_
_entity_poly.entity_id
_entity_poly.type
_entity_poly.pdbx_seq_one_letter_code
_entity_poly.pdbx_strand_id
1 'polypeptide(L)'
;DQALSAVRRYTLRSYDALRRLPLEGGGTRSLFSPSGIVRGTARAERFLFWPMGIASAGAMRQWGTHATAFVGKRHFDDPFLIDQSYRVELP
;
A
#
# COMPACT_ATOMS: atom_id res chain seq x y z
N ASP A 1 0.87 30.71 19.83
CA ASP A 1 0.37 31.66 18.82
C ASP A 1 1.30 31.97 17.64
N GLN A 2 1.97 30.98 17.03
CA GLN A 2 2.54 31.12 15.67
C GLN A 2 2.77 29.71 15.09
N ALA A 3 1.74 29.08 14.54
CA ALA A 3 1.90 27.92 13.64
C ALA A 3 0.58 27.57 12.91
N LEU A 4 -0.18 28.57 12.44
CA LEU A 4 -1.14 28.28 11.39
C LEU A 4 -0.33 28.04 10.13
N SER A 5 -0.34 26.79 9.66
CA SER A 5 0.49 26.34 8.55
C SER A 5 0.23 27.18 7.31
N ALA A 6 1.30 27.63 6.65
CA ALA A 6 1.18 28.24 5.34
C ALA A 6 0.44 27.27 4.40
N VAL A 7 -0.56 27.77 3.66
CA VAL A 7 -1.30 26.97 2.68
C VAL A 7 -0.32 26.39 1.67
N ARG A 8 -0.01 25.10 1.80
CA ARG A 8 0.83 24.38 0.85
C ARG A 8 -0.03 23.97 -0.33
N ARG A 9 0.17 24.65 -1.47
CA ARG A 9 -0.35 24.19 -2.75
C ARG A 9 0.38 22.91 -3.15
N TYR A 10 -0.38 21.86 -3.38
CA TYR A 10 0.12 20.61 -3.95
C TYR A 10 -0.53 20.38 -5.31
N THR A 11 0.13 19.61 -6.16
CA THR A 11 -0.41 19.19 -7.45
C THR A 11 -0.52 17.68 -7.47
N LEU A 12 -1.63 17.16 -8.00
CA LEU A 12 -1.71 15.74 -8.31
C LEU A 12 -0.73 15.39 -9.44
N ARG A 13 0.02 14.30 -9.24
CA ARG A 13 0.96 13.74 -10.21
C ARG A 13 0.59 12.28 -10.45
N SER A 14 1.01 11.72 -11.59
CA SER A 14 0.84 10.30 -11.84
C SER A 14 1.46 9.48 -10.71
N TYR A 15 0.73 8.47 -10.26
CA TYR A 15 1.18 7.50 -9.27
C TYR A 15 2.52 6.85 -9.67
N ASP A 16 2.76 6.67 -10.97
CA ASP A 16 3.96 6.03 -11.49
C ASP A 16 5.23 6.80 -11.16
N ALA A 17 5.13 8.12 -10.96
CA ALA A 17 6.25 8.97 -10.54
C ALA A 17 6.83 8.53 -9.18
N LEU A 18 6.02 7.90 -8.32
CA LEU A 18 6.47 7.39 -7.01
C LEU A 18 7.48 6.24 -7.14
N ARG A 19 7.51 5.53 -8.27
CA ARG A 19 8.50 4.46 -8.50
C ARG A 19 9.89 5.01 -8.85
N ARG A 20 9.99 6.31 -9.16
CA ARG A 20 11.25 6.96 -9.57
C ARG A 20 11.26 8.44 -9.18
N LEU A 21 11.38 8.70 -7.88
CA LEU A 21 11.49 10.05 -7.34
C LEU A 21 12.91 10.60 -7.52
N PRO A 22 13.09 11.85 -7.97
CA PRO A 22 14.41 12.47 -8.03
C PRO A 22 14.98 12.68 -6.62
N LEU A 23 16.30 12.55 -6.49
CA LEU A 23 17.02 12.91 -5.27
C LEU A 23 17.77 14.22 -5.46
N GLU A 24 17.94 14.97 -4.37
CA GLU A 24 18.84 16.12 -4.33
C GLU A 24 20.28 15.61 -4.54
N GLY A 25 21.01 16.19 -5.49
CA GLY A 25 22.34 15.71 -5.91
C GLY A 25 22.33 14.75 -7.11
N GLY A 26 21.16 14.46 -7.69
CA GLY A 26 21.03 13.62 -8.87
C GLY A 26 20.68 12.16 -8.55
N GLY A 27 20.32 11.41 -9.58
CA GLY A 27 19.81 10.05 -9.43
C GLY A 27 18.34 9.99 -8.99
N THR A 28 17.85 8.76 -8.75
CA THR A 28 16.44 8.51 -8.46
C THR A 28 16.26 7.39 -7.45
N ARG A 29 15.17 7.44 -6.68
CA ARG A 29 14.78 6.40 -5.72
C ARG A 29 13.29 6.12 -5.77
N SER A 30 12.91 4.85 -5.67
CA SER A 30 11.50 4.47 -5.48
C SER A 30 11.02 4.81 -4.06
N LEU A 31 9.78 5.29 -3.93
CA LEU A 31 9.09 5.39 -2.65
C LEU A 31 8.91 4.01 -1.99
N PHE A 32 8.72 2.98 -2.82
CA PHE A 32 8.43 1.62 -2.38
C PHE A 32 9.72 0.81 -2.18
N SER A 33 9.75 -0.03 -1.14
CA SER A 33 10.76 -1.07 -0.98
C SER A 33 10.63 -2.16 -2.06
N PRO A 34 11.59 -3.10 -2.17
CA PRO A 34 11.46 -4.25 -3.08
C PRO A 34 10.19 -5.08 -2.85
N SER A 35 9.66 -5.08 -1.62
CA SER A 35 8.40 -5.74 -1.25
C SER A 35 7.15 -4.88 -1.49
N GLY A 36 7.30 -3.73 -2.14
CA GLY A 36 6.22 -2.78 -2.41
C GLY A 36 5.79 -1.93 -1.21
N ILE A 37 6.47 -2.00 -0.05
CA ILE A 37 6.04 -1.28 1.17
C ILE A 37 6.64 0.12 1.20
N VAL A 38 5.83 1.12 1.55
CA VAL A 38 6.32 2.48 1.82
C VAL A 38 6.96 2.53 3.21
N ARG A 39 8.26 2.89 3.27
CA ARG A 39 8.99 2.97 4.55
C ARG A 39 8.34 3.97 5.50
N GLY A 40 8.36 3.67 6.80
CA GLY A 40 7.81 4.54 7.84
C GLY A 40 6.29 4.53 7.97
N THR A 41 5.56 3.78 7.13
CA THR A 41 4.08 3.74 7.16
C THR A 41 3.52 2.54 7.90
N ALA A 42 4.36 1.79 8.61
CA ALA A 42 3.91 0.58 9.28
C ALA A 42 3.00 0.88 10.48
N ARG A 43 2.08 -0.03 10.78
CA ARG A 43 1.02 0.13 11.79
C ARG A 43 1.10 -0.94 12.87
N ALA A 44 0.29 -0.81 13.93
CA ALA A 44 0.31 -1.73 15.08
C ALA A 44 -0.25 -3.11 14.73
N GLU A 45 -1.17 -3.16 13.77
CA GLU A 45 -1.81 -4.35 13.21
C GLU A 45 -0.79 -5.36 12.67
N ARG A 46 0.44 -4.93 12.35
CA ARG A 46 1.53 -5.85 12.00
C ARG A 46 1.75 -6.92 13.06
N PHE A 47 1.56 -6.60 14.35
CA PHE A 47 1.78 -7.53 15.46
C PHE A 47 0.58 -8.43 15.70
N LEU A 48 -0.61 -8.03 15.25
CA LEU A 48 -1.80 -8.86 15.32
C LEU A 48 -1.83 -9.86 14.17
N PHE A 49 -1.43 -9.42 12.98
CA PHE A 49 -1.62 -10.17 11.74
C PHE A 49 -0.35 -10.82 11.18
N TRP A 50 0.81 -10.68 11.84
CA TRP A 50 2.02 -11.39 11.41
C TRP A 50 1.88 -12.91 11.29
N PRO A 51 1.12 -13.64 12.15
CA PRO A 51 1.07 -15.11 12.06
C PRO A 51 0.37 -15.58 10.79
N MET A 52 -0.43 -14.70 10.18
CA MET A 52 -1.18 -14.97 8.95
C MET A 52 -0.34 -14.81 7.68
N GLY A 53 0.97 -14.56 7.80
CA GLY A 53 1.87 -14.42 6.64
C GLY A 53 1.81 -13.05 5.96
N ILE A 54 1.09 -12.08 6.52
CA ILE A 54 1.01 -10.73 5.96
C ILE A 54 2.12 -9.87 6.52
N ALA A 55 3.12 -9.58 5.68
CA ALA A 55 4.19 -8.66 6.04
C ALA A 55 3.61 -7.26 6.39
N SER A 56 3.95 -6.73 7.57
CA SER A 56 3.63 -5.36 7.97
C SER A 56 2.20 -4.91 7.65
N ALA A 57 1.20 -5.66 8.14
CA ALA A 57 -0.22 -5.34 7.92
C ALA A 57 -0.55 -3.88 8.26
N GLY A 58 -1.41 -3.26 7.43
CA GLY A 58 -1.76 -1.84 7.52
C GLY A 58 -0.73 -0.86 6.95
N ALA A 59 0.47 -1.30 6.55
CA ALA A 59 1.43 -0.42 5.88
C ALA A 59 0.94 -0.03 4.47
N MET A 60 1.27 1.19 4.05
CA MET A 60 1.00 1.65 2.69
C MET A 60 1.84 0.87 1.69
N ARG A 61 1.24 0.54 0.53
CA ARG A 61 1.81 -0.38 -0.44
C ARG A 61 1.66 0.07 -1.87
N GLN A 62 2.56 -0.42 -2.71
CA GLN A 62 2.44 -0.29 -4.14
C GLN A 62 1.21 -1.08 -4.62
N TRP A 63 0.40 -0.49 -5.50
CA TRP A 63 -0.64 -1.23 -6.22
C TRP A 63 -0.08 -2.56 -6.78
N GLY A 64 -0.83 -3.64 -6.61
CA GLY A 64 -0.43 -4.99 -7.03
C GLY A 64 0.46 -5.77 -6.05
N THR A 65 0.89 -5.16 -4.94
CA THR A 65 1.70 -5.84 -3.89
C THR A 65 0.93 -6.09 -2.59
N HIS A 66 -0.40 -5.99 -2.66
CA HIS A 66 -1.29 -6.19 -1.53
C HIS A 66 -1.61 -7.67 -1.38
N ALA A 67 -1.82 -8.11 -0.13
CA ALA A 67 -2.34 -9.45 0.11
C ALA A 67 -3.79 -9.52 -0.36
N THR A 68 -4.16 -10.56 -1.11
CA THR A 68 -5.52 -10.83 -1.59
C THR A 68 -6.35 -11.62 -0.58
N ALA A 69 -5.71 -12.15 0.47
CA ALA A 69 -6.35 -12.84 1.58
C ALA A 69 -5.58 -12.59 2.88
N PHE A 70 -6.30 -12.53 4.00
CA PHE A 70 -5.68 -12.61 5.32
C PHE A 70 -5.49 -14.06 5.77
N VAL A 71 -6.33 -15.00 5.35
CA VAL A 71 -6.23 -16.41 5.72
C VAL A 71 -6.37 -17.28 4.46
N GLY A 72 -5.58 -18.34 4.38
CA GLY A 72 -5.61 -19.30 3.29
C GLY A 72 -4.78 -18.88 2.07
N LYS A 73 -4.92 -19.65 0.98
CA LYS A 73 -4.24 -19.41 -0.29
C LYS A 73 -5.22 -18.86 -1.31
N ARG A 74 -4.98 -17.64 -1.80
CA ARG A 74 -5.71 -17.08 -2.94
C ARG A 74 -4.78 -16.83 -4.10
N HIS A 75 -5.30 -17.07 -5.29
CA HIS A 75 -4.64 -16.89 -6.56
C HIS A 75 -5.06 -15.53 -7.12
N PHE A 76 -4.09 -14.70 -7.52
CA PHE A 76 -4.40 -13.38 -8.11
C PHE A 76 -5.11 -13.52 -9.46
N ASP A 77 -4.87 -14.64 -10.14
CA ASP A 77 -5.42 -15.05 -11.42
C ASP A 77 -6.74 -15.82 -11.32
N ASP A 78 -7.33 -15.97 -10.13
CA ASP A 78 -8.66 -16.57 -9.99
C ASP A 78 -9.71 -15.67 -10.67
N PRO A 79 -10.36 -16.12 -11.77
CA PRO A 79 -11.31 -15.30 -12.51
C PRO A 79 -12.57 -14.99 -11.71
N PHE A 80 -12.87 -15.75 -10.66
CA PHE A 80 -14.03 -15.57 -9.80
C PHE A 80 -13.70 -14.83 -8.50
N LEU A 81 -12.47 -14.32 -8.34
CA LEU A 81 -12.01 -13.70 -7.10
C LEU A 81 -12.91 -12.52 -6.68
N ILE A 82 -13.32 -11.68 -7.63
CA ILE A 82 -14.18 -10.52 -7.38
C ILE A 82 -15.58 -10.99 -7.00
N ASP A 83 -16.18 -11.89 -7.77
CA ASP A 83 -17.53 -12.41 -7.51
C ASP A 83 -17.63 -13.09 -6.15
N GLN A 84 -16.61 -13.86 -5.76
CA GLN A 84 -16.55 -14.49 -4.43
C GLN A 84 -16.37 -13.47 -3.30
N SER A 85 -15.64 -12.38 -3.53
CA SER A 85 -15.34 -11.38 -2.51
C SER A 85 -16.50 -10.41 -2.24
N TYR A 86 -17.34 -10.18 -3.25
CA TYR A 86 -18.47 -9.23 -3.18
C TYR A 86 -19.84 -9.90 -3.37
N ARG A 87 -19.91 -11.23 -3.24
CA ARG A 87 -21.19 -11.94 -3.24
C ARG A 87 -22.02 -11.45 -2.07
N VAL A 88 -23.10 -10.74 -2.39
CA VAL A 88 -24.13 -10.38 -1.41
C VAL A 88 -25.12 -11.54 -1.37
N GLU A 89 -25.11 -12.31 -0.29
CA GLU A 89 -26.23 -13.20 0.01
C GLU A 89 -27.35 -12.34 0.59
N LEU A 90 -28.36 -12.08 -0.23
CA LEU A 90 -29.60 -11.49 0.26
C LEU A 90 -30.36 -12.57 1.05
N PRO A 91 -31.00 -12.21 2.19
CA PRO A 91 -31.77 -13.15 3.00
C PRO A 91 -32.96 -13.76 2.25
#